data_AF-A0A3C0FK65-F1
#
_entry.id   AF-A0A3C0FK65-F1
#
_cell.length_a   1.000
_cell.length_b   1.000
_cell.length_c   1.000
_cell.angle_alpha   90.00
_cell.angle_beta   90.00
_cell.angle_gamma   90.00
#
_symmetry.space_group_name_H-M   'P 1'
#
loop_
_entity.id
_entity.type
_entity.pdbx_description
1 polymer ?
#
loop_
_entity_poly.entity_id
_entity_poly.type
_entity_poly.pdbx_seq_one_letter_code
_entity_poly.pdbx_strand_id
1 'polypeptide(L)'
;GSDVIIASLYGAMDTKAQDIAIQPAPDGKRKVVLATAIAETSLTIDGIRVVIDSGLQRLPRFDPASGMTRLVTVKSSQASAEQRRGRAGRLEPGVCYRLWPENEHRARAPFTAPEIAEADLAPLTLELARWGVTDPETLRWLDVPDRAKIDQARDVLRGLEALDGENRITPMGTAMAGLPVHPRLAHMMLRGAQLGLDDVACALAALLSDRDFMRGRGADLRIRVEAIIKGRAPKMISEAAKQLARRLRDAAKQSGLAKPDTARVDRADEVGLLLAFAYPDRIGERRKGADARYRLSGGRGGVLPNEDSLASEPYIAVAELDGQAREAKIYLAAPVARATLETHFADQISEGTEVFWDAQSDAVAARWQRRIGALVLDEKATHDEADPDAIVAAMMEGIRKLGLHCLPWDKASEGLRARLAFLHRVEGDAWPDVSDDGLLGSLEDWLAPYLGGITKRGQLKQINLSEALLAGIDWNQRQEMDRLAPTHWQVPTGSNIRIDYSGETPALPVRMQ
;
A
#
# COMPACT_ATOMS: atom_id res chain seq x y z
N GLY A 1 18.79 24.10 -42.52
CA GLY A 1 19.49 25.15 -43.27
C GLY A 1 20.42 25.88 -42.33
N SER A 2 21.47 26.51 -42.85
CA SER A 2 22.50 27.27 -42.11
C SER A 2 21.94 28.42 -41.24
N ASP A 3 20.70 28.83 -41.48
CA ASP A 3 20.11 30.04 -40.91
C ASP A 3 19.17 29.74 -39.73
N VAL A 4 19.12 28.48 -39.30
CA VAL A 4 18.30 28.02 -38.17
C VAL A 4 19.19 27.55 -37.03
N ILE A 5 19.10 28.22 -35.88
CA ILE A 5 19.74 27.81 -34.63
C ILE A 5 18.76 26.89 -33.89
N ILE A 6 19.17 25.66 -33.59
CA ILE A 6 18.41 24.74 -32.73
C ILE A 6 19.03 24.78 -31.34
N ALA A 7 18.24 25.18 -30.35
CA ALA A 7 18.67 25.24 -28.96
C ALA A 7 17.72 24.40 -28.08
N SER A 8 18.27 23.60 -27.19
CA SER A 8 17.47 22.91 -26.17
C SER A 8 17.27 23.82 -24.96
N LEU A 9 16.20 23.62 -24.20
CA LEU A 9 15.99 24.31 -22.92
C LEU A 9 15.34 23.38 -21.88
N TYR A 10 16.14 22.94 -20.92
CA TYR A 10 15.69 22.15 -19.77
C TYR A 10 16.59 22.42 -18.54
N GLY A 11 16.07 22.14 -17.34
CA GLY A 11 16.69 22.61 -16.08
C GLY A 11 18.11 22.11 -15.79
N ALA A 12 18.51 20.95 -16.32
CA ALA A 12 19.84 20.37 -16.09
C ALA A 12 20.91 20.79 -17.13
N MET A 13 20.63 21.83 -17.93
CA MET A 13 21.58 22.37 -18.91
C MET A 13 22.64 23.25 -18.26
N ASP A 14 23.81 23.36 -18.91
CA ASP A 14 24.80 24.36 -18.53
C ASP A 14 24.27 25.79 -18.78
N THR A 15 24.74 26.76 -17.98
CA THR A 15 24.26 28.14 -18.02
C THR A 15 24.45 28.78 -19.39
N LYS A 16 25.58 28.54 -20.06
CA LYS A 16 25.87 29.15 -21.37
C LYS A 16 24.92 28.63 -22.45
N ALA A 17 24.59 27.35 -22.43
CA ALA A 17 23.63 26.74 -23.36
C ALA A 17 22.20 27.21 -23.07
N GLN A 18 21.84 27.42 -21.80
CA GLN A 18 20.59 28.08 -21.44
C GLN A 18 20.54 29.51 -22.00
N ASP A 19 21.61 30.31 -21.83
CA ASP A 19 21.66 31.68 -22.33
C ASP A 19 21.41 31.77 -23.85
N ILE A 20 21.99 30.85 -24.63
CA ILE A 20 21.74 30.75 -26.08
C ILE A 20 20.26 30.47 -26.38
N ALA A 21 19.60 29.61 -25.59
CA ALA A 21 18.18 29.34 -25.73
C ALA A 21 17.30 30.52 -25.32
N ILE A 22 17.77 31.45 -24.49
CA ILE A 22 17.00 32.59 -23.97
C ILE A 22 17.15 33.83 -24.85
N GLN A 23 18.39 34.19 -25.20
CA GLN A 23 18.72 35.42 -25.91
C GLN A 23 18.15 35.47 -27.33
N PRO A 24 17.83 36.65 -27.87
CA PRO A 24 17.35 36.78 -29.25
C PRO A 24 18.28 36.09 -30.26
N ALA A 25 17.70 35.60 -31.37
CA ALA A 25 18.52 35.12 -32.47
C ALA A 25 19.33 36.29 -33.07
N PRO A 26 20.60 36.08 -33.47
CA PRO A 26 21.35 37.08 -34.22
C PRO A 26 20.63 37.47 -35.52
N ASP A 27 20.84 38.70 -35.97
CA ASP A 27 20.26 39.21 -37.21
C ASP A 27 20.51 38.27 -38.40
N GLY A 28 19.48 38.09 -39.23
CA GLY A 28 19.51 37.17 -40.37
C GLY A 28 19.35 35.70 -40.03
N LYS A 29 19.20 35.32 -38.75
CA LYS A 29 18.94 33.94 -38.31
C LYS A 29 17.60 33.81 -37.58
N ARG A 30 17.07 32.59 -37.56
CA ARG A 30 15.92 32.21 -36.73
C ARG A 30 16.34 31.15 -35.71
N LYS A 31 15.72 31.15 -34.54
CA LYS A 31 15.95 30.15 -33.49
C LYS A 31 14.74 29.27 -33.28
N VAL A 32 14.98 27.98 -33.08
CA VAL A 32 13.99 26.99 -32.64
C VAL A 32 14.43 26.49 -31.28
N VAL A 33 13.64 26.80 -30.26
CA VAL A 33 13.92 26.36 -28.89
C VAL A 33 13.08 25.13 -28.55
N LEU A 34 13.74 24.02 -28.25
CA LEU A 34 13.12 22.77 -27.80
C LEU A 34 13.05 22.79 -26.27
N ALA A 35 11.93 23.22 -25.72
CA ALA A 35 11.77 23.44 -24.28
C ALA A 35 10.85 22.42 -23.61
N THR A 36 11.09 22.16 -22.32
CA THR A 36 10.11 21.53 -21.43
C THR A 36 9.14 22.57 -20.85
N ALA A 37 8.32 22.19 -19.87
CA ALA A 37 7.42 23.09 -19.15
C ALA A 37 8.15 24.28 -18.46
N ILE A 38 9.48 24.29 -18.38
CA ILE A 38 10.25 25.44 -17.86
C ILE A 38 9.98 26.74 -18.64
N ALA A 39 9.65 26.65 -19.92
CA ALA A 39 9.29 27.80 -20.75
C ALA A 39 7.83 28.25 -20.56
N GLU A 40 6.98 27.44 -19.92
CA GLU A 40 5.56 27.73 -19.70
C GLU A 40 5.34 28.76 -18.59
N THR A 41 6.16 28.73 -17.53
CA THR A 41 5.99 29.57 -16.33
C THR A 41 7.28 30.29 -15.94
N SER A 42 8.37 29.55 -15.72
CA SER A 42 9.57 30.04 -15.01
C SER A 42 10.49 30.95 -15.79
N LEU A 43 10.43 30.93 -17.13
CA LEU A 43 11.42 31.62 -17.95
C LEU A 43 10.81 32.37 -19.13
N THR A 44 11.32 33.55 -19.41
CA THR A 44 10.92 34.37 -20.57
C THR A 44 11.97 34.21 -21.65
N ILE A 45 11.56 33.73 -22.81
CA ILE A 45 12.44 33.61 -23.99
C ILE A 45 12.12 34.78 -24.91
N ASP A 46 13.14 35.53 -25.28
CA ASP A 46 12.97 36.70 -26.14
C ASP A 46 12.81 36.30 -27.62
N GLY A 47 12.03 37.08 -28.36
CA GLY A 47 11.85 36.91 -29.80
C GLY A 47 10.98 35.71 -30.21
N ILE A 48 10.16 35.16 -29.30
CA ILE A 48 9.22 34.07 -29.63
C ILE A 48 7.93 34.65 -30.20
N ARG A 49 7.67 34.34 -31.49
CA ARG A 49 6.39 34.62 -32.17
C ARG A 49 5.62 33.37 -32.60
N VAL A 50 6.28 32.20 -32.57
CA VAL A 50 5.68 30.92 -32.97
C VAL A 50 5.87 29.93 -31.85
N VAL A 51 4.78 29.33 -31.39
CA VAL A 51 4.77 28.20 -30.46
C VAL A 51 4.22 26.98 -31.18
N ILE A 52 4.85 25.83 -30.97
CA ILE A 52 4.34 24.53 -31.38
C ILE A 52 4.14 23.72 -30.09
N ASP A 53 2.89 23.45 -29.74
CA ASP A 53 2.53 22.72 -28.52
C ASP A 53 2.24 21.26 -28.84
N SER A 54 3.02 20.36 -28.25
CA SER A 54 2.80 18.91 -28.36
C SER A 54 1.53 18.43 -27.68
N GLY A 55 0.95 19.23 -26.78
CA GLY A 55 -0.23 18.87 -26.02
C GLY A 55 0.04 17.84 -24.93
N LEU A 56 1.31 17.57 -24.63
CA LEU A 56 1.72 16.62 -23.59
C LEU A 56 2.47 17.36 -22.48
N GLN A 57 2.41 16.78 -21.28
CA GLN A 57 3.18 17.21 -20.13
C GLN A 57 3.62 15.99 -19.32
N ARG A 58 4.73 16.13 -18.60
CA ARG A 58 5.30 15.05 -17.81
C ARG A 58 5.25 15.46 -16.34
N LEU A 59 4.46 14.74 -15.55
CA LEU A 59 4.17 15.09 -14.16
C LEU A 59 4.63 13.97 -13.22
N PRO A 60 5.12 14.31 -12.01
CA PRO A 60 5.30 13.33 -10.96
C PRO A 60 3.93 12.81 -10.53
N ARG A 61 3.80 11.48 -10.40
CA ARG A 61 2.64 10.83 -9.81
C ARG A 61 3.14 9.77 -8.85
N PHE A 62 2.68 9.86 -7.61
CA PHE A 62 2.88 8.83 -6.62
C PHE A 62 2.06 7.61 -6.99
N ASP A 63 2.72 6.46 -6.98
CA ASP A 63 2.08 5.17 -7.06
C ASP A 63 2.06 4.57 -5.65
N PRO A 64 0.88 4.53 -4.99
CA PRO A 64 0.73 3.92 -3.68
C PRO A 64 1.18 2.46 -3.65
N ALA A 65 1.17 1.80 -4.81
CA ALA A 65 1.52 0.40 -4.91
C ALA A 65 3.03 0.20 -4.80
N SER A 66 3.83 0.87 -5.63
CA SER A 66 5.28 0.86 -5.47
C SER A 66 5.75 1.66 -4.26
N GLY A 67 4.94 2.57 -3.71
CA GLY A 67 5.37 3.54 -2.71
C GLY A 67 6.45 4.48 -3.27
N MET A 68 6.37 4.80 -4.56
CA MET A 68 7.34 5.64 -5.25
C MET A 68 6.67 6.62 -6.20
N THR A 69 7.33 7.76 -6.40
CA THR A 69 6.93 8.77 -7.38
C THR A 69 7.57 8.48 -8.73
N ARG A 70 6.75 8.38 -9.78
CA ARG A 70 7.22 8.21 -11.16
C ARG A 70 6.75 9.34 -12.05
N LEU A 71 7.52 9.61 -13.11
CA LEU A 71 7.14 10.59 -14.11
C LEU A 71 6.20 9.97 -15.16
N VAL A 72 4.95 10.39 -15.15
CA VAL A 72 3.94 9.97 -16.14
C VAL A 72 3.76 11.05 -17.21
N THR A 73 3.59 10.63 -18.47
CA THR A 73 3.25 11.55 -19.55
C THR A 73 1.74 11.59 -19.71
N VAL A 74 1.14 12.77 -19.56
CA VAL A 74 -0.29 12.99 -19.68
C VAL A 74 -0.58 14.11 -20.67
N LYS A 75 -1.84 14.24 -21.05
CA LYS A 75 -2.32 15.38 -21.84
C LYS A 75 -2.24 16.66 -20.99
N SER A 76 -1.77 17.76 -21.58
CA SER A 76 -1.83 19.08 -20.95
C SER A 76 -3.28 19.55 -20.76
N SER A 77 -3.52 20.31 -19.69
CA SER A 77 -4.81 20.94 -19.43
C SER A 77 -5.11 22.09 -20.40
N GLN A 78 -6.35 22.54 -20.45
CA GLN A 78 -6.73 23.72 -21.24
C GLN A 78 -5.97 24.96 -20.77
N ALA A 79 -5.87 25.17 -19.45
CA ALA A 79 -5.13 26.28 -18.86
C ALA A 79 -3.63 26.28 -19.24
N SER A 80 -2.95 25.12 -19.18
CA SER A 80 -1.54 25.03 -19.61
C SER A 80 -1.37 25.29 -21.11
N ALA A 81 -2.24 24.72 -21.95
CA ALA A 81 -2.22 24.98 -23.39
C ALA A 81 -2.49 26.46 -23.73
N GLU A 82 -3.24 27.15 -22.87
CA GLU A 82 -3.52 28.57 -22.99
C GLU A 82 -2.32 29.43 -22.57
N GLN A 83 -1.66 29.09 -21.45
CA GLN A 83 -0.40 29.73 -21.06
C GLN A 83 0.69 29.55 -22.13
N ARG A 84 0.83 28.35 -22.71
CA ARG A 84 1.76 28.08 -23.81
C ARG A 84 1.44 28.92 -25.05
N ARG A 85 0.15 29.04 -25.42
CA ARG A 85 -0.29 29.94 -26.50
C ARG A 85 0.14 31.39 -26.22
N GLY A 86 -0.03 31.87 -24.99
CA GLY A 86 0.36 33.21 -24.57
C GLY A 86 1.85 33.50 -24.75
N ARG A 87 2.73 32.48 -24.78
CA ARG A 87 4.17 32.67 -25.03
C ARG A 87 4.48 33.15 -26.45
N ALA A 88 3.61 32.89 -27.43
CA ALA A 88 3.78 33.38 -28.79
C ALA A 88 3.43 34.87 -28.95
N GLY A 89 2.64 35.45 -28.04
CA GLY A 89 2.05 36.78 -28.19
C GLY A 89 2.61 37.84 -27.25
N ARG A 90 3.82 37.66 -26.71
CA ARG A 90 4.37 38.54 -25.67
C ARG A 90 4.93 39.87 -26.18
N LEU A 91 5.65 39.83 -27.29
CA LEU A 91 6.34 41.01 -27.85
C LEU A 91 5.54 41.62 -29.01
N GLU A 92 4.91 40.77 -29.80
CA GLU A 92 4.17 41.12 -31.00
C GLU A 92 3.10 40.05 -31.27
N PRO A 93 2.13 40.28 -32.18
CA PRO A 93 1.19 39.25 -32.59
C PRO A 93 1.89 37.98 -33.08
N GLY A 94 1.54 36.83 -32.49
CA GLY A 94 2.15 35.54 -32.81
C GLY A 94 1.15 34.43 -33.08
N VAL A 95 1.67 33.25 -33.39
CA VAL A 95 0.89 32.06 -33.78
C VAL A 95 1.24 30.87 -32.88
N CYS A 96 0.23 30.14 -32.43
CA CYS A 96 0.40 28.89 -31.71
C CYS A 96 -0.23 27.74 -32.49
N TYR A 97 0.58 26.74 -32.83
CA TYR A 97 0.13 25.50 -33.44
C TYR A 97 -0.03 24.43 -32.35
N ARG A 98 -1.25 23.95 -32.15
CA ARG A 98 -1.57 22.86 -31.24
C ARG A 98 -1.59 21.56 -32.04
N LEU A 99 -0.80 20.57 -31.65
CA LEU A 99 -0.65 19.30 -32.37
C LEU A 99 -1.77 18.28 -32.04
N TRP A 100 -2.99 18.76 -31.80
CA TRP A 100 -4.18 17.94 -31.55
C TRP A 100 -5.44 18.64 -32.09
N PRO A 101 -6.52 17.89 -32.39
CA PRO A 101 -7.72 18.50 -32.97
C PRO A 101 -8.56 19.27 -31.95
N GLU A 102 -9.38 20.20 -32.43
CA GLU A 102 -10.14 21.12 -31.56
C GLU A 102 -11.14 20.39 -30.63
N ASN A 103 -11.78 19.32 -31.10
CA ASN A 103 -12.68 18.51 -30.27
C ASN A 103 -11.95 17.89 -29.07
N GLU A 104 -10.73 17.41 -29.27
CA GLU A 104 -9.87 16.93 -28.18
C GLU A 104 -9.50 18.06 -27.23
N HIS A 105 -9.30 19.29 -27.72
CA HIS A 105 -9.03 20.43 -26.84
C HIS A 105 -10.18 20.67 -25.85
N ARG A 106 -11.43 20.64 -26.34
CA ARG A 106 -12.62 20.84 -25.52
C ARG A 106 -12.82 19.73 -24.48
N ALA A 107 -12.37 18.50 -24.79
CA ALA A 107 -12.46 17.35 -23.90
C ALA A 107 -11.34 17.27 -22.84
N ARG A 108 -10.29 18.10 -22.92
CA ARG A 108 -9.21 18.12 -21.92
C ARG A 108 -9.68 18.73 -20.61
N ALA A 109 -9.04 18.32 -19.51
CA ALA A 109 -9.28 18.91 -18.20
C ALA A 109 -9.05 20.44 -18.24
N PRO A 110 -9.95 21.25 -17.65
CA PRO A 110 -9.78 22.71 -17.60
C PRO A 110 -8.46 23.11 -16.94
N PHE A 111 -8.11 22.46 -15.83
CA PHE A 111 -6.91 22.71 -15.05
C PHE A 111 -6.11 21.42 -14.85
N THR A 112 -4.80 21.57 -14.62
CA THR A 112 -3.95 20.45 -14.19
C THR A 112 -4.29 20.13 -12.74
N ALA A 113 -4.37 18.84 -12.39
CA ALA A 113 -4.61 18.43 -11.01
C ALA A 113 -3.51 19.00 -10.09
N PRO A 114 -3.88 19.46 -8.87
CA PRO A 114 -2.92 20.02 -7.93
C PRO A 114 -1.95 18.92 -7.46
N GLU A 115 -0.69 19.30 -7.21
CA GLU A 115 0.35 18.35 -6.81
C GLU A 115 -0.02 17.58 -5.54
N ILE A 116 -0.65 18.23 -4.57
CA ILE A 116 -1.11 17.61 -3.31
C ILE A 116 -2.07 16.42 -3.54
N ALA A 117 -2.81 16.41 -4.66
CA ALA A 117 -3.71 15.32 -4.99
C ALA A 117 -2.99 14.11 -5.61
N GLU A 118 -1.74 14.24 -6.05
CA GLU A 118 -1.03 13.24 -6.85
C GLU A 118 0.34 12.85 -6.28
N ALA A 119 0.89 13.64 -5.35
CA ALA A 119 2.19 13.42 -4.72
C ALA A 119 2.15 12.42 -3.56
N ASP A 120 3.35 12.01 -3.13
CA ASP A 120 3.55 11.33 -1.85
C ASP A 120 3.32 12.33 -0.73
N LEU A 121 2.42 12.01 0.20
CA LEU A 121 2.09 12.89 1.31
C LEU A 121 2.94 12.63 2.56
N ALA A 122 3.84 11.65 2.58
CA ALA A 122 4.72 11.41 3.72
C ALA A 122 5.55 12.66 4.13
N PRO A 123 6.18 13.42 3.21
CA PRO A 123 6.87 14.66 3.58
C PRO A 123 5.93 15.70 4.19
N LEU A 124 4.74 15.89 3.60
CA LEU A 124 3.75 16.85 4.10
C LEU A 124 3.25 16.46 5.49
N THR A 125 2.89 15.20 5.69
CA THR A 125 2.38 14.67 6.96
C THR A 125 3.42 14.82 8.07
N LEU A 126 4.70 14.61 7.78
CA LEU A 126 5.78 14.83 8.76
C LEU A 126 5.89 16.31 9.17
N GLU A 127 5.80 17.23 8.20
CA GLU A 127 5.82 18.68 8.49
C GLU A 127 4.57 19.13 9.26
N LEU A 128 3.39 18.58 8.96
CA LEU A 128 2.17 18.85 9.74
C LEU A 128 2.32 18.39 11.19
N ALA A 129 2.82 17.17 11.40
CA ALA A 129 3.07 16.64 12.75
C ALA A 129 4.12 17.48 13.49
N ARG A 130 5.18 17.94 12.81
CA ARG A 130 6.18 18.87 13.35
C ARG A 130 5.56 20.21 13.76
N TRP A 131 4.59 20.69 13.00
CA TRP A 131 3.84 21.92 13.32
C TRP A 131 2.85 21.71 14.48
N GLY A 132 2.57 20.47 14.88
CA GLY A 132 1.57 20.13 15.88
C GLY A 132 0.15 20.02 15.32
N VAL A 133 0.01 19.88 14.00
CA VAL A 133 -1.28 19.67 13.31
C VAL A 133 -1.50 18.17 13.12
N THR A 134 -2.44 17.63 13.88
CA THR A 134 -2.86 16.23 13.73
C THR A 134 -3.92 16.07 12.66
N ASP A 135 -4.85 17.01 12.51
CA ASP A 135 -5.89 16.98 11.46
C ASP A 135 -5.61 18.04 10.38
N PRO A 136 -5.22 17.65 9.16
CA PRO A 136 -4.97 18.59 8.06
C PRO A 136 -6.15 19.51 7.74
N GLU A 137 -7.40 19.07 7.98
CA GLU A 137 -8.59 19.88 7.67
C GLU A 137 -8.74 21.12 8.56
N THR A 138 -8.01 21.19 9.66
CA THR A 138 -7.97 22.38 10.54
C THR A 138 -7.27 23.58 9.88
N LEU A 139 -6.50 23.34 8.80
CA LEU A 139 -5.81 24.37 8.03
C LEU A 139 -6.62 24.80 6.80
N ARG A 140 -6.30 25.98 6.27
CA ARG A 140 -6.93 26.49 5.03
C ARG A 140 -6.10 26.12 3.81
N TRP A 141 -6.58 25.15 3.04
CA TRP A 141 -5.98 24.72 1.77
C TRP A 141 -6.73 25.30 0.57
N LEU A 142 -6.05 25.43 -0.57
CA LEU A 142 -6.73 25.57 -1.87
C LEU A 142 -7.40 24.24 -2.25
N ASP A 143 -6.65 23.15 -2.10
CA ASP A 143 -7.10 21.77 -2.29
C ASP A 143 -6.71 20.97 -1.04
N VAL A 144 -7.70 20.45 -0.33
CA VAL A 144 -7.49 19.68 0.91
C VAL A 144 -6.84 18.33 0.57
N PRO A 145 -5.79 17.89 1.30
CA PRO A 145 -5.19 16.58 1.07
C PRO A 145 -6.19 15.45 1.37
N ASP A 146 -6.19 14.43 0.52
CA ASP A 146 -7.05 13.25 0.67
C ASP A 146 -6.75 12.49 1.98
N ARG A 147 -7.80 12.18 2.76
CA ARG A 147 -7.67 11.54 4.07
C ARG A 147 -7.00 10.16 3.97
N ALA A 148 -7.37 9.33 2.99
CA ALA A 148 -6.78 8.01 2.84
C ALA A 148 -5.29 8.07 2.51
N LYS A 149 -4.86 9.06 1.71
CA LYS A 149 -3.43 9.30 1.45
C LYS A 149 -2.67 9.81 2.68
N ILE A 150 -3.30 10.65 3.51
CA ILE A 150 -2.72 11.07 4.78
C ILE A 150 -2.56 9.89 5.74
N ASP A 151 -3.57 9.02 5.83
CA ASP A 151 -3.52 7.83 6.68
C ASP A 151 -2.44 6.86 6.22
N GLN A 152 -2.32 6.62 4.91
CA GLN A 152 -1.21 5.85 4.34
C GLN A 152 0.16 6.47 4.68
N ALA A 153 0.29 7.80 4.58
CA ALA A 153 1.51 8.49 4.96
C ALA A 153 1.82 8.35 6.46
N ARG A 154 0.81 8.37 7.33
CA ARG A 154 0.97 8.11 8.78
C ARG A 154 1.44 6.69 9.05
N ASP A 155 0.89 5.68 8.36
CA ASP A 155 1.35 4.29 8.46
C ASP A 155 2.84 4.16 8.14
N VAL A 156 3.28 4.77 7.04
CA VAL A 156 4.69 4.80 6.64
C VAL A 156 5.53 5.50 7.72
N LEU A 157 5.11 6.68 8.19
CA LEU A 157 5.87 7.45 9.17
C LEU A 157 5.95 6.76 10.55
N ARG A 158 4.90 6.03 10.97
CA ARG A 158 4.95 5.18 12.17
C ARG A 158 5.94 4.03 12.01
N GLY A 159 5.94 3.36 10.85
CA GLY A 159 6.92 2.32 10.52
C GLY A 159 8.37 2.83 10.42
N LEU A 160 8.56 4.14 10.23
CA LEU A 160 9.86 4.83 10.26
C LEU A 160 10.13 5.50 11.62
N GLU A 161 9.37 5.15 12.66
CA GLU A 161 9.52 5.67 14.03
C GLU A 161 9.36 7.19 14.13
N ALA A 162 8.84 7.86 13.09
CA ALA A 162 8.71 9.31 13.00
C ALA A 162 7.47 9.84 13.73
N LEU A 163 6.44 9.00 13.84
CA LEU A 163 5.21 9.26 14.57
C LEU A 163 4.94 8.19 15.62
N ASP A 164 4.32 8.57 16.74
CA ASP A 164 3.80 7.65 17.76
C ASP A 164 2.42 7.08 17.38
N GLY A 165 1.85 6.24 18.26
CA GLY A 165 0.51 5.67 18.09
C GLY A 165 -0.63 6.70 18.06
N GLU A 166 -0.40 7.92 18.55
CA GLU A 166 -1.35 9.04 18.52
C GLU A 166 -1.08 10.00 17.34
N ASN A 167 -0.19 9.64 16.41
CA ASN A 167 0.26 10.47 15.28
C ASN A 167 1.01 11.74 15.67
N ARG A 168 1.61 11.78 16.86
CA ARG A 168 2.49 12.90 17.28
C ARG A 168 3.91 12.63 16.82
N ILE A 169 4.63 13.71 16.51
CA ILE A 169 6.02 13.63 16.08
C ILE A 169 6.93 13.14 17.21
N THR A 170 7.82 12.20 16.90
CA THR A 170 8.81 11.65 17.84
C THR A 170 10.14 12.43 17.77
N PRO A 171 11.12 12.16 18.65
CA PRO A 171 12.48 12.68 18.49
C PRO A 171 13.13 12.27 17.16
N MET A 172 12.87 11.03 16.70
CA MET A 172 13.31 10.55 15.39
C MET A 172 12.65 11.37 14.27
N GLY A 173 11.32 11.56 14.32
CA GLY A 173 10.59 12.36 13.33
C GLY A 173 11.06 13.82 13.27
N THR A 174 11.37 14.41 14.43
CA THR A 174 11.91 15.77 14.52
C THR A 174 13.29 15.87 13.84
N ALA A 175 14.15 14.87 14.06
CA ALA A 175 15.44 14.77 13.39
C ALA A 175 15.28 14.63 11.87
N MET A 176 14.33 13.78 11.44
CA MET A 176 14.06 13.52 10.03
C MET A 176 13.61 14.78 9.29
N ALA A 177 12.72 15.58 9.89
CA ALA A 177 12.24 16.84 9.32
C ALA A 177 13.35 17.91 9.19
N GLY A 178 14.48 17.75 9.88
CA GLY A 178 15.65 18.60 9.72
C GLY A 178 16.51 18.30 8.48
N LEU A 179 16.25 17.18 7.80
CA LEU A 179 17.04 16.73 6.64
C LEU A 179 16.32 17.06 5.32
N PRO A 180 17.05 17.55 4.30
CA PRO A 180 16.46 17.95 3.02
C PRO A 180 16.28 16.76 2.06
N VAL A 181 15.71 15.66 2.56
CA VAL A 181 15.47 14.43 1.81
C VAL A 181 14.12 13.85 2.17
N HIS A 182 13.66 12.86 1.40
CA HIS A 182 12.43 12.13 1.70
C HIS A 182 12.50 11.47 3.10
N PRO A 183 11.40 11.42 3.90
CA PRO A 183 11.40 10.83 5.24
C PRO A 183 12.04 9.44 5.33
N ARG A 184 11.82 8.57 4.34
CA ARG A 184 12.46 7.24 4.26
C ARG A 184 13.99 7.31 4.27
N LEU A 185 14.56 8.21 3.47
CA LEU A 185 16.02 8.39 3.40
C LEU A 185 16.55 9.07 4.66
N ALA A 186 15.79 10.01 5.23
CA ALA A 186 16.14 10.65 6.49
C ALA A 186 16.24 9.63 7.64
N HIS A 187 15.25 8.73 7.76
CA HIS A 187 15.24 7.66 8.75
C HIS A 187 16.46 6.73 8.58
N MET A 188 16.72 6.25 7.36
CA MET A 188 17.90 5.45 7.04
C MET A 188 19.21 6.14 7.42
N MET A 189 19.36 7.43 7.11
CA MET A 189 20.56 8.19 7.45
C MET A 189 20.77 8.28 8.96
N LEU A 190 19.70 8.52 9.73
CA LEU A 190 19.76 8.64 11.18
C LEU A 190 20.04 7.30 11.86
N ARG A 191 19.35 6.22 11.45
CA ARG A 191 19.65 4.86 11.92
C ARG A 191 21.06 4.43 11.53
N GLY A 192 21.50 4.76 10.32
CA GLY A 192 22.87 4.51 9.86
C GLY A 192 23.93 5.22 10.71
N ALA A 193 23.69 6.49 11.07
CA ALA A 193 24.57 7.24 11.96
C ALA A 193 24.68 6.61 13.37
N GLN A 194 23.58 6.06 13.89
CA GLN A 194 23.58 5.31 15.15
C GLN A 194 24.41 4.02 15.10
N LEU A 195 24.77 3.53 13.91
CA LEU A 195 25.63 2.36 13.71
C LEU A 195 27.04 2.74 13.20
N GLY A 196 27.36 4.04 13.11
CA GLY A 196 28.62 4.52 12.54
C GLY A 196 28.74 4.32 11.02
N LEU A 197 27.61 4.18 10.32
CA LEU A 197 27.53 3.98 8.87
C LEU A 197 27.23 5.29 8.11
N ASP A 198 27.59 6.44 8.67
CA ASP A 198 27.25 7.77 8.15
C ASP A 198 27.62 7.95 6.68
N ASP A 199 28.83 7.57 6.30
CA ASP A 199 29.36 7.75 4.95
C ASP A 199 28.60 6.89 3.92
N VAL A 200 28.28 5.64 4.30
CA VAL A 200 27.51 4.70 3.46
C VAL A 200 26.07 5.20 3.32
N ALA A 201 25.46 5.64 4.41
CA ALA A 201 24.09 6.13 4.42
C ALA A 201 23.93 7.42 3.62
N CYS A 202 24.87 8.37 3.75
CA CYS A 202 24.86 9.61 2.98
C CYS A 202 25.14 9.36 1.48
N ALA A 203 26.04 8.44 1.14
CA ALA A 203 26.28 8.04 -0.24
C ALA A 203 25.04 7.39 -0.86
N LEU A 204 24.37 6.51 -0.12
CA LEU A 204 23.14 5.84 -0.56
C LEU A 204 21.97 6.83 -0.70
N ALA A 205 21.79 7.75 0.26
CA ALA A 205 20.76 8.79 0.18
C ALA A 205 20.99 9.73 -1.01
N ALA A 206 22.24 10.14 -1.25
CA ALA A 206 22.58 10.97 -2.42
C ALA A 206 22.31 10.24 -3.74
N LEU A 207 22.64 8.95 -3.81
CA LEU A 207 22.36 8.09 -4.97
C LEU A 207 20.86 7.96 -5.24
N LEU A 208 20.06 7.68 -4.21
CA LEU A 208 18.61 7.47 -4.34
C LEU A 208 17.83 8.77 -4.56
N SER A 209 18.42 9.93 -4.25
CA SER A 209 17.83 11.24 -4.53
C SER A 209 18.07 11.71 -5.96
N ASP A 210 19.03 11.11 -6.67
CA ASP A 210 19.40 11.47 -8.04
C ASP A 210 19.20 10.28 -8.99
N ARG A 211 19.52 10.45 -10.27
CA ARG A 211 19.46 9.38 -11.26
C ARG A 211 20.61 8.41 -11.06
N ASP A 212 20.30 7.11 -11.12
CA ASP A 212 21.33 6.07 -11.20
C ASP A 212 22.32 6.38 -12.32
N PHE A 213 23.60 6.52 -11.96
CA PHE A 213 24.71 6.82 -12.85
C PHE A 213 25.35 5.57 -13.46
N MET A 214 24.95 4.37 -13.00
CA MET A 214 25.41 3.07 -13.49
C MET A 214 24.27 2.22 -14.05
N ARG A 215 23.39 2.83 -14.85
CA ARG A 215 22.27 2.12 -15.50
C ARG A 215 22.77 0.91 -16.29
N GLY A 216 22.07 -0.22 -16.12
CA GLY A 216 22.40 -1.48 -16.82
C GLY A 216 23.50 -2.32 -16.16
N ARG A 217 23.99 -1.95 -14.97
CA ARG A 217 25.01 -2.70 -14.21
C ARG A 217 24.40 -3.64 -13.15
N GLY A 218 23.20 -4.15 -13.39
CA GLY A 218 22.44 -4.97 -12.44
C GLY A 218 21.84 -4.17 -11.28
N ALA A 219 21.13 -4.87 -10.40
CA ALA A 219 20.38 -4.29 -9.29
C ALA A 219 21.23 -3.96 -8.06
N ASP A 220 22.42 -4.56 -7.91
CA ASP A 220 23.24 -4.44 -6.69
C ASP A 220 23.73 -2.99 -6.46
N LEU A 221 23.24 -2.39 -5.37
CA LEU A 221 23.58 -1.04 -4.94
C LEU A 221 24.95 -0.95 -4.27
N ARG A 222 25.55 -2.05 -3.80
CA ARG A 222 26.88 -2.05 -3.16
C ARG A 222 27.94 -1.48 -4.08
N ILE A 223 27.90 -1.85 -5.36
CA ILE A 223 28.84 -1.38 -6.39
C ILE A 223 28.74 0.15 -6.56
N ARG A 224 27.52 0.69 -6.50
CA ARG A 224 27.25 2.13 -6.65
C ARG A 224 27.72 2.93 -5.45
N VAL A 225 27.40 2.45 -4.25
CA VAL A 225 27.85 3.08 -3.00
C VAL A 225 29.37 3.05 -2.90
N GLU A 226 30.01 1.91 -3.22
CA GLU A 226 31.46 1.79 -3.23
C GLU A 226 32.12 2.78 -4.21
N ALA A 227 31.55 2.97 -5.40
CA ALA A 227 32.04 3.94 -6.37
C ALA A 227 31.95 5.39 -5.85
N ILE A 228 30.90 5.76 -5.11
CA ILE A 228 30.76 7.09 -4.50
C ILE A 228 31.82 7.27 -3.41
N ILE A 229 31.96 6.30 -2.50
CA ILE A 229 32.92 6.36 -1.39
C ILE A 229 34.36 6.44 -1.92
N LYS A 230 34.69 5.69 -2.98
CA LYS A 230 36.01 5.73 -3.62
C LYS A 230 36.23 6.94 -4.53
N GLY A 231 35.28 7.88 -4.61
CA GLY A 231 35.40 9.10 -5.43
C GLY A 231 35.40 8.82 -6.95
N ARG A 232 34.82 7.69 -7.38
CA ARG A 232 34.69 7.28 -8.79
C ARG A 232 33.33 7.63 -9.39
N ALA A 233 32.40 8.17 -8.58
CA ALA A 233 31.10 8.63 -9.02
C ALA A 233 31.16 10.05 -9.63
N PRO A 234 30.13 10.48 -10.38
CA PRO A 234 29.99 11.86 -10.82
C PRO A 234 30.11 12.86 -9.66
N LYS A 235 30.84 13.98 -9.89
CA LYS A 235 31.11 14.99 -8.87
C LYS A 235 29.85 15.49 -8.15
N MET A 236 28.74 15.65 -8.88
CA MET A 236 27.46 16.12 -8.32
C MET A 236 26.96 15.22 -7.19
N ILE A 237 26.98 13.90 -7.40
CA ILE A 237 26.53 12.91 -6.41
C ILE A 237 27.49 12.87 -5.20
N SER A 238 28.79 12.89 -5.45
CA SER A 238 29.79 12.92 -4.37
C SER A 238 29.70 14.19 -3.51
N GLU A 239 29.43 15.35 -4.11
CA GLU A 239 29.22 16.60 -3.36
C GLU A 239 27.89 16.59 -2.60
N ALA A 240 26.82 16.03 -3.20
CA ALA A 240 25.55 15.84 -2.50
C ALA A 240 25.72 14.96 -1.26
N ALA A 241 26.44 13.83 -1.35
CA ALA A 241 26.73 12.97 -0.20
C ALA A 241 27.48 13.72 0.91
N LYS A 242 28.48 14.53 0.58
CA LYS A 242 29.21 15.37 1.56
C LYS A 242 28.31 16.41 2.22
N GLN A 243 27.41 17.03 1.47
CA GLN A 243 26.45 17.99 1.99
C GLN A 243 25.46 17.32 2.95
N LEU A 244 24.95 16.14 2.60
CA LEU A 244 24.09 15.33 3.46
C LEU A 244 24.80 14.93 4.75
N ALA A 245 26.07 14.52 4.69
CA ALA A 245 26.84 14.19 5.90
C ALA A 245 26.99 15.38 6.86
N ARG A 246 27.11 16.61 6.34
CA ARG A 246 27.12 17.83 7.18
C ARG A 246 25.75 18.03 7.86
N ARG A 247 24.67 17.96 7.09
CA ARG A 247 23.29 18.11 7.59
C ARG A 247 22.93 17.04 8.62
N LEU A 248 23.34 15.79 8.39
CA LEU A 248 23.10 14.66 9.28
C LEU A 248 23.70 14.89 10.67
N ARG A 249 24.96 15.36 10.74
CA ARG A 249 25.61 15.68 12.01
C ARG A 249 24.90 16.79 12.77
N ASP A 250 24.35 17.78 12.07
CA ASP A 250 23.62 18.88 12.70
C ASP A 250 22.25 18.39 13.22
N ALA A 251 21.52 17.61 12.43
CA ALA A 251 20.23 17.03 12.80
C ALA A 251 20.35 16.07 14.00
N ALA A 252 21.35 15.18 13.99
CA ALA A 252 21.58 14.21 15.07
C ALA A 252 21.91 14.89 16.41
N LYS A 253 22.59 16.05 16.38
CA LYS A 253 22.86 16.82 17.60
C LYS A 253 21.61 17.46 18.20
N GLN A 254 20.68 17.90 17.36
CA GLN A 254 19.48 18.61 17.78
C GLN A 254 18.39 17.69 18.32
N SER A 255 18.37 16.42 17.88
CA SER A 255 17.31 15.47 18.21
C SER A 255 17.53 14.67 19.48
N GLY A 256 18.72 14.76 20.10
CA GLY A 256 19.04 14.01 21.31
C GLY A 256 19.06 12.48 21.10
N LEU A 257 19.16 12.02 19.86
CA LEU A 257 19.27 10.60 19.54
C LEU A 257 20.53 10.01 20.20
N ALA A 258 20.42 8.77 20.66
CA ALA A 258 21.50 8.06 21.31
C ALA A 258 22.77 8.04 20.44
N LYS A 259 23.93 8.11 21.10
CA LYS A 259 25.25 7.99 20.46
C LYS A 259 25.40 6.63 19.79
N PRO A 260 26.33 6.50 18.82
CA PRO A 260 26.47 5.28 18.04
C PRO A 260 26.62 4.05 18.92
N ASP A 261 25.80 3.03 18.69
CA ASP A 261 26.07 1.68 19.13
C ASP A 261 27.19 1.14 18.25
N THR A 262 28.27 0.70 18.87
CA THR A 262 29.46 0.17 18.16
C THR A 262 29.27 -1.27 17.70
N ALA A 263 28.05 -1.82 17.75
CA ALA A 263 27.72 -3.10 17.17
C ALA A 263 28.16 -3.13 15.69
N ARG A 264 29.19 -3.94 15.42
CA ARG A 264 29.84 -3.97 14.11
C ARG A 264 28.94 -4.71 13.12
N VAL A 265 28.35 -3.97 12.18
CA VAL A 265 27.65 -4.53 11.02
C VAL A 265 28.70 -5.09 10.05
N ASP A 266 28.44 -6.26 9.47
CA ASP A 266 29.30 -6.79 8.40
C ASP A 266 29.19 -5.90 7.16
N ARG A 267 30.32 -5.64 6.52
CA ARG A 267 30.41 -4.79 5.33
C ARG A 267 29.54 -5.29 4.19
N ALA A 268 29.33 -6.60 4.11
CA ALA A 268 28.45 -7.21 3.11
C ALA A 268 26.99 -6.78 3.26
N ASP A 269 26.56 -6.47 4.49
CA ASP A 269 25.17 -6.17 4.86
C ASP A 269 24.88 -4.68 5.00
N GLU A 270 25.89 -3.81 5.15
CA GLU A 270 25.72 -2.36 5.41
C GLU A 270 24.67 -1.70 4.49
N VAL A 271 24.79 -1.91 3.17
CA VAL A 271 23.87 -1.30 2.19
C VAL A 271 22.47 -1.91 2.29
N GLY A 272 22.35 -3.22 2.46
CA GLY A 272 21.05 -3.88 2.57
C GLY A 272 20.32 -3.52 3.87
N LEU A 273 21.05 -3.42 4.99
CA LEU A 273 20.52 -2.97 6.27
C LEU A 273 20.03 -1.52 6.18
N LEU A 274 20.82 -0.62 5.60
CA LEU A 274 20.41 0.77 5.39
C LEU A 274 19.16 0.88 4.51
N LEU A 275 19.09 0.10 3.43
CA LEU A 275 17.88 0.03 2.60
C LEU A 275 16.67 -0.49 3.38
N ALA A 276 16.85 -1.49 4.25
CA ALA A 276 15.79 -1.99 5.11
C ALA A 276 15.27 -0.89 6.06
N PHE A 277 16.14 0.00 6.58
CA PHE A 277 15.68 1.15 7.38
C PHE A 277 14.90 2.17 6.55
N ALA A 278 15.24 2.39 5.28
CA ALA A 278 14.46 3.28 4.41
C ALA A 278 13.13 2.63 3.97
N TYR A 279 13.15 1.33 3.74
CA TYR A 279 12.05 0.56 3.15
C TYR A 279 11.79 -0.73 3.95
N PRO A 280 11.29 -0.61 5.20
CA PRO A 280 11.00 -1.79 6.04
C PRO A 280 9.91 -2.68 5.43
N ASP A 281 9.06 -2.12 4.58
CA ASP A 281 8.04 -2.80 3.75
C ASP A 281 8.62 -3.50 2.49
N ARG A 282 9.94 -3.45 2.26
CA ARG A 282 10.59 -3.99 1.06
C ARG A 282 11.76 -4.90 1.36
N ILE A 283 11.72 -5.56 2.51
CA ILE A 283 12.66 -6.64 2.87
C ILE A 283 12.14 -7.92 2.21
N GLY A 284 12.93 -8.49 1.31
CA GLY A 284 12.55 -9.63 0.50
C GLY A 284 13.26 -10.91 0.92
N GLU A 285 12.51 -12.01 1.02
CA GLU A 285 13.04 -13.37 1.14
C GLU A 285 12.86 -14.13 -0.18
N ARG A 286 13.92 -14.81 -0.63
CA ARG A 286 13.90 -15.60 -1.85
C ARG A 286 12.96 -16.79 -1.69
N ARG A 287 12.04 -16.98 -2.64
CA ARG A 287 11.17 -18.15 -2.71
C ARG A 287 11.96 -19.37 -3.17
N LYS A 288 11.49 -20.56 -2.76
CA LYS A 288 12.00 -21.82 -3.32
C LYS A 288 11.66 -21.89 -4.81
N GLY A 289 12.61 -22.35 -5.63
CA GLY A 289 12.45 -22.46 -7.09
C GLY A 289 13.66 -21.99 -7.88
N ALA A 290 13.60 -22.21 -9.20
CA ALA A 290 14.65 -21.83 -10.15
C ALA A 290 14.67 -20.32 -10.42
N ASP A 291 13.50 -19.68 -10.46
CA ASP A 291 13.38 -18.24 -10.71
C ASP A 291 13.78 -17.41 -9.48
N ALA A 292 14.42 -16.27 -9.73
CA ALA A 292 14.77 -15.27 -8.72
C ALA A 292 13.55 -14.44 -8.29
N ARG A 293 12.62 -15.10 -7.57
CA ARG A 293 11.41 -14.50 -7.01
C ARG A 293 11.56 -14.28 -5.50
N TYR A 294 11.08 -13.14 -5.04
CA TYR A 294 11.16 -12.70 -3.65
C TYR A 294 9.76 -12.42 -3.10
N ARG A 295 9.54 -12.73 -1.82
CA ARG A 295 8.38 -12.29 -1.05
C ARG A 295 8.83 -11.12 -0.18
N LEU A 296 8.24 -9.94 -0.40
CA LEU A 296 8.55 -8.73 0.34
C LEU A 296 7.73 -8.64 1.64
N SER A 297 8.27 -7.98 2.66
CA SER A 297 7.63 -7.70 3.95
C SER A 297 6.36 -6.85 3.83
N GLY A 298 6.20 -6.07 2.75
CA GLY A 298 4.94 -5.40 2.42
C GLY A 298 3.88 -6.31 1.77
N GLY A 299 4.09 -7.63 1.73
CA GLY A 299 3.15 -8.63 1.22
C GLY A 299 3.24 -8.91 -0.29
N ARG A 300 4.06 -8.16 -1.02
CA ARG A 300 4.15 -8.23 -2.49
C ARG A 300 5.20 -9.23 -2.97
N GLY A 301 5.07 -9.67 -4.22
CA GLY A 301 6.14 -10.39 -4.93
C GLY A 301 7.10 -9.43 -5.63
N GLY A 302 8.39 -9.75 -5.61
CA GLY A 302 9.44 -9.08 -6.38
C GLY A 302 10.17 -10.07 -7.29
N VAL A 303 10.61 -9.65 -8.47
CA VAL A 303 11.36 -10.51 -9.41
C VAL A 303 12.63 -9.83 -9.90
N LEU A 304 13.71 -10.59 -9.98
CA LEU A 304 14.99 -10.22 -10.59
C LEU A 304 15.25 -11.06 -11.84
N PRO A 305 16.06 -10.58 -12.80
CA PRO A 305 16.68 -11.44 -13.80
C PRO A 305 17.51 -12.53 -13.12
N ASN A 306 17.47 -13.77 -13.64
CA ASN A 306 18.19 -14.89 -13.03
C ASN A 306 19.72 -14.74 -13.14
N GLU A 307 20.20 -13.91 -14.07
CA GLU A 307 21.60 -13.55 -14.26
C GLU A 307 22.09 -12.42 -13.33
N ASP A 308 21.21 -11.77 -12.56
CA ASP A 308 21.60 -10.72 -11.63
C ASP A 308 22.40 -11.31 -10.45
N SER A 309 23.41 -10.58 -9.96
CA SER A 309 24.23 -11.04 -8.83
C SER A 309 23.44 -11.27 -7.55
N LEU A 310 22.28 -10.63 -7.40
CA LEU A 310 21.42 -10.79 -6.25
C LEU A 310 20.46 -11.98 -6.36
N ALA A 311 20.36 -12.64 -7.51
CA ALA A 311 19.36 -13.68 -7.78
C ALA A 311 19.43 -14.91 -6.84
N SER A 312 20.61 -15.19 -6.29
CA SER A 312 20.85 -16.28 -5.35
C SER A 312 20.82 -15.86 -3.88
N GLU A 313 20.75 -14.55 -3.61
CA GLU A 313 20.80 -14.04 -2.24
C GLU A 313 19.51 -14.41 -1.51
N PRO A 314 19.59 -15.00 -0.29
CA PRO A 314 18.40 -15.48 0.42
C PRO A 314 17.52 -14.33 0.90
N TYR A 315 18.13 -13.21 1.27
CA TYR A 315 17.45 -12.00 1.72
C TYR A 315 18.04 -10.76 1.06
N ILE A 316 17.16 -9.86 0.63
CA ILE A 316 17.52 -8.60 0.00
C ILE A 316 16.65 -7.47 0.56
N ALA A 317 17.15 -6.24 0.54
CA ALA A 317 16.34 -5.04 0.74
C ALA A 317 16.22 -4.28 -0.59
N VAL A 318 15.00 -3.91 -0.97
CA VAL A 318 14.71 -3.33 -2.29
C VAL A 318 14.47 -1.83 -2.19
N ALA A 319 15.21 -1.06 -2.98
CA ALA A 319 15.04 0.39 -3.10
C ALA A 319 14.01 0.76 -4.18
N GLU A 320 14.07 0.12 -5.36
CA GLU A 320 13.28 0.49 -6.54
C GLU A 320 12.62 -0.74 -7.19
N LEU A 321 11.31 -0.65 -7.46
CA LEU A 321 10.49 -1.67 -8.14
C LEU A 321 9.39 -1.07 -9.05
N ASP A 322 8.93 -1.80 -10.07
CA ASP A 322 8.07 -1.27 -11.14
C ASP A 322 6.55 -1.13 -10.82
N GLY A 323 6.16 -1.28 -9.55
CA GLY A 323 4.80 -0.99 -9.06
C GLY A 323 3.69 -1.93 -9.51
N GLN A 324 4.01 -3.00 -10.25
CA GLN A 324 3.02 -3.99 -10.66
C GLN A 324 2.45 -4.76 -9.44
N ALA A 325 1.16 -5.04 -9.47
CA ALA A 325 0.41 -5.44 -8.27
C ALA A 325 0.77 -6.82 -7.71
N ARG A 326 1.24 -7.77 -8.53
CA ARG A 326 1.45 -9.17 -8.10
C ARG A 326 2.92 -9.56 -8.04
N GLU A 327 3.68 -9.24 -9.08
CA GLU A 327 5.12 -9.48 -9.18
C GLU A 327 5.80 -8.25 -9.78
N ALA A 328 6.39 -7.43 -8.92
CA ALA A 328 7.06 -6.22 -9.35
C ALA A 328 8.51 -6.52 -9.76
N LYS A 329 8.95 -5.97 -10.88
CA LYS A 329 10.35 -6.05 -11.29
C LYS A 329 11.20 -5.21 -10.35
N ILE A 330 12.23 -5.81 -9.78
CA ILE A 330 13.21 -5.15 -8.93
C ILE A 330 14.28 -4.49 -9.82
N TYR A 331 14.54 -3.21 -9.59
CA TYR A 331 15.58 -2.45 -10.32
C TYR A 331 16.82 -2.17 -9.48
N LEU A 332 16.66 -1.90 -8.19
CA LEU A 332 17.76 -1.57 -7.28
C LEU A 332 17.53 -2.24 -5.92
N ALA A 333 18.53 -2.97 -5.44
CA ALA A 333 18.49 -3.70 -4.17
C ALA A 333 19.91 -3.94 -3.62
N ALA A 334 20.00 -4.47 -2.41
CA ALA A 334 21.24 -4.98 -1.82
C ALA A 334 20.94 -6.19 -0.92
N PRO A 335 21.88 -7.14 -0.76
CA PRO A 335 21.68 -8.26 0.13
C PRO A 335 21.80 -7.84 1.58
N VAL A 336 21.13 -8.59 2.46
CA VAL A 336 21.21 -8.41 3.91
C VAL A 336 21.05 -9.77 4.58
N ALA A 337 21.94 -10.13 5.50
CA ALA A 337 21.80 -11.38 6.22
C ALA A 337 20.58 -11.38 7.16
N ARG A 338 19.96 -12.56 7.32
CA ARG A 338 18.86 -12.77 8.26
C ARG A 338 19.22 -12.38 9.70
N ALA A 339 20.42 -12.75 10.15
CA ALA A 339 20.88 -12.43 11.51
C ALA A 339 20.97 -10.91 11.76
N THR A 340 21.38 -10.17 10.73
CA THR A 340 21.46 -8.70 10.76
C THR A 340 20.06 -8.09 10.85
N LEU A 341 19.09 -8.62 10.08
CA LEU A 341 17.68 -8.23 10.21
C LEU A 341 17.14 -8.54 11.62
N GLU A 342 17.34 -9.75 12.14
CA GLU A 342 16.83 -10.14 13.46
C GLU A 342 17.41 -9.29 14.59
N THR A 343 18.65 -8.84 14.46
CA THR A 343 19.30 -7.96 15.45
C THR A 343 18.74 -6.55 15.40
N HIS A 344 18.66 -5.95 14.20
CA HIS A 344 18.36 -4.53 14.05
C HIS A 344 16.86 -4.20 13.88
N PHE A 345 16.03 -5.21 13.60
CA PHE A 345 14.58 -5.08 13.52
C PHE A 345 13.88 -5.81 14.67
N ALA A 346 14.57 -6.10 15.77
CA ALA A 346 14.02 -6.81 16.93
C ALA A 346 12.68 -6.21 17.41
N ASP A 347 12.60 -4.88 17.49
CA ASP A 347 11.40 -4.15 17.92
C ASP A 347 10.25 -4.19 16.89
N GLN A 348 10.54 -4.54 15.63
CA GLN A 348 9.57 -4.68 14.55
C GLN A 348 9.19 -6.15 14.27
N ILE A 349 9.86 -7.10 14.92
CA ILE A 349 9.52 -8.51 14.82
C ILE A 349 8.33 -8.78 15.73
N SER A 350 7.21 -9.13 15.09
CA SER A 350 6.02 -9.60 15.81
C SER A 350 6.02 -11.13 15.89
N GLU A 351 5.59 -11.66 17.03
CA GLU A 351 5.35 -13.07 17.25
C GLU A 351 3.87 -13.27 17.58
N GLY A 352 3.27 -14.32 17.04
CA GLY A 352 1.87 -14.62 17.32
C GLY A 352 1.38 -15.89 16.63
N THR A 353 0.33 -16.45 17.21
CA THR A 353 -0.37 -17.60 16.63
C THR A 353 -1.44 -17.11 15.66
N GLU A 354 -1.30 -17.48 14.39
CA GLU A 354 -2.32 -17.27 13.38
C GLU A 354 -3.19 -18.52 13.30
N VAL A 355 -4.50 -18.35 13.51
CA VAL A 355 -5.52 -19.40 13.41
C VAL A 355 -6.34 -19.14 12.17
N PHE A 356 -6.48 -20.14 11.30
CA PHE A 356 -7.13 -19.98 10.00
C PHE A 356 -7.81 -21.27 9.54
N TRP A 357 -8.78 -21.14 8.63
CA TRP A 357 -9.39 -22.28 7.95
C TRP A 357 -8.48 -22.79 6.83
N ASP A 358 -8.01 -24.04 6.93
CA ASP A 358 -7.31 -24.73 5.86
C ASP A 358 -8.29 -25.50 4.98
N ALA A 359 -8.51 -24.98 3.77
CA ALA A 359 -9.38 -25.59 2.78
C ALA A 359 -8.84 -26.91 2.20
N GLN A 360 -7.54 -27.21 2.35
CA GLN A 360 -7.00 -28.49 1.88
C GLN A 360 -7.33 -29.65 2.83
N SER A 361 -7.30 -29.39 4.14
CA SER A 361 -7.59 -30.38 5.17
C SER A 361 -9.02 -30.31 5.72
N ASP A 362 -9.84 -29.35 5.26
CA ASP A 362 -11.20 -29.09 5.77
C ASP A 362 -11.20 -28.97 7.31
N ALA A 363 -10.22 -28.22 7.84
CA ALA A 363 -9.98 -28.08 9.27
C ALA A 363 -9.45 -26.69 9.64
N VAL A 364 -9.66 -26.30 10.89
CA VAL A 364 -8.97 -25.18 11.51
C VAL A 364 -7.53 -25.61 11.78
N ALA A 365 -6.60 -24.82 11.25
CA ALA A 365 -5.20 -24.95 11.50
C ALA A 365 -4.73 -23.73 12.30
N ALA A 366 -3.71 -23.94 13.13
CA ALA A 366 -3.02 -22.85 13.80
C ALA A 366 -1.52 -23.00 13.60
N ARG A 367 -0.87 -21.88 13.34
CA ARG A 367 0.57 -21.80 13.20
C ARG A 367 1.09 -20.59 13.95
N TRP A 368 2.12 -20.81 14.75
CA TRP A 368 2.90 -19.76 15.33
C TRP A 368 3.84 -19.20 14.27
N GLN A 369 3.90 -17.89 14.17
CA GLN A 369 4.78 -17.19 13.25
C GLN A 369 5.58 -16.10 13.96
N ARG A 370 6.84 -15.98 13.54
CA ARG A 370 7.69 -14.83 13.82
C ARG A 370 7.91 -14.08 12.51
N ARG A 371 7.52 -12.81 12.44
CA ARG A 371 7.45 -12.07 11.17
C ARG A 371 7.88 -10.60 11.28
N ILE A 372 8.40 -10.07 10.17
CA ILE A 372 8.61 -8.64 9.92
C ILE A 372 7.58 -8.21 8.88
N GLY A 373 6.53 -7.50 9.31
CA GLY A 373 5.36 -7.27 8.45
C GLY A 373 4.78 -8.60 7.95
N ALA A 374 4.65 -8.78 6.64
CA ALA A 374 4.21 -10.01 6.00
C ALA A 374 5.34 -11.04 5.75
N LEU A 375 6.59 -10.71 6.06
CA LEU A 375 7.73 -11.61 5.88
C LEU A 375 7.84 -12.58 7.06
N VAL A 376 7.53 -13.85 6.83
CA VAL A 376 7.63 -14.90 7.85
C VAL A 376 9.09 -15.37 7.97
N LEU A 377 9.69 -15.16 9.14
CA LEU A 377 11.05 -15.59 9.47
C LEU A 377 11.08 -17.02 10.01
N ASP A 378 10.13 -17.37 10.88
CA ASP A 378 9.97 -18.71 11.43
C ASP A 378 8.49 -19.06 11.49
N GLU A 379 8.18 -20.34 11.31
CA GLU A 379 6.82 -20.88 11.31
C GLU A 379 6.80 -22.26 11.94
N LYS A 380 5.89 -22.47 12.90
CA LYS A 380 5.69 -23.75 13.58
C LYS A 380 4.20 -24.05 13.67
N ALA A 381 3.81 -25.30 13.42
CA ALA A 381 2.44 -25.73 13.65
C ALA A 381 2.17 -25.79 15.16
N THR A 382 1.15 -25.09 15.64
CA THR A 382 0.87 -24.93 17.08
C THR A 382 -0.64 -24.88 17.33
N HIS A 383 -1.29 -26.03 17.18
CA HIS A 383 -2.73 -26.15 17.44
C HIS A 383 -3.05 -26.04 18.95
N ASP A 384 -2.18 -26.53 19.83
CA ASP A 384 -2.47 -26.64 21.26
C ASP A 384 -2.37 -25.30 22.02
N GLU A 385 -1.77 -24.28 21.40
CA GLU A 385 -1.58 -22.93 21.97
C GLU A 385 -2.53 -21.89 21.34
N ALA A 386 -3.47 -22.34 20.51
CA ALA A 386 -4.40 -21.46 19.83
C ALA A 386 -5.52 -20.96 20.77
N ASP A 387 -5.81 -19.67 20.70
CA ASP A 387 -6.93 -19.05 21.41
C ASP A 387 -8.25 -19.71 20.99
N PRO A 388 -9.05 -20.26 21.93
CA PRO A 388 -10.35 -20.85 21.63
C PRO A 388 -11.28 -19.95 20.80
N ASP A 389 -11.28 -18.63 21.05
CA ASP A 389 -12.13 -17.70 20.32
C ASP A 389 -11.67 -17.54 18.86
N ALA A 390 -10.34 -17.57 18.64
CA ALA A 390 -9.76 -17.54 17.30
C ALA A 390 -10.04 -18.84 16.51
N ILE A 391 -10.11 -20.00 17.18
CA ILE A 391 -10.52 -21.27 16.57
C ILE A 391 -11.97 -21.20 16.10
N VAL A 392 -12.87 -20.68 16.93
CA VAL A 392 -14.28 -20.48 16.59
C VAL A 392 -14.41 -19.53 15.39
N ALA A 393 -13.70 -18.40 15.41
CA ALA A 393 -13.68 -17.45 14.30
C ALA A 393 -13.20 -18.09 12.98
N ALA A 394 -12.11 -18.87 13.02
CA ALA A 394 -11.60 -19.58 11.86
C ALA A 394 -12.58 -20.65 11.33
N MET A 395 -13.26 -21.38 12.22
CA MET A 395 -14.29 -22.33 11.82
C MET A 395 -15.47 -21.63 11.14
N MET A 396 -15.92 -20.48 11.66
CA MET A 396 -16.97 -19.68 11.02
C MET A 396 -16.56 -19.20 9.62
N GLU A 397 -15.31 -18.78 9.43
CA GLU A 397 -14.79 -18.43 8.09
C GLU A 397 -14.82 -19.65 7.15
N GLY A 398 -14.48 -20.84 7.65
CA GLY A 398 -14.63 -22.10 6.94
C GLY A 398 -16.06 -22.39 6.52
N ILE A 399 -17.02 -22.21 7.44
CA ILE A 399 -18.46 -22.39 7.18
C ILE A 399 -18.95 -21.39 6.12
N ARG A 400 -18.48 -20.13 6.15
CA ARG A 400 -18.80 -19.14 5.09
C ARG A 400 -18.30 -19.55 3.72
N LYS A 401 -17.08 -20.11 3.63
CA LYS A 401 -16.50 -20.58 2.36
C LYS A 401 -17.17 -21.85 1.84
N LEU A 402 -17.53 -22.76 2.74
CA LEU A 402 -18.22 -24.01 2.39
C LEU A 402 -19.71 -23.78 2.12
N GLY A 403 -20.35 -22.82 2.79
CA GLY A 403 -21.80 -22.64 2.81
C GLY A 403 -22.51 -23.53 3.83
N LEU A 404 -23.77 -23.23 4.14
CA LEU A 404 -24.53 -23.87 5.23
C LEU A 404 -24.75 -25.37 5.06
N HIS A 405 -24.63 -25.91 3.84
CA HIS A 405 -24.78 -27.33 3.57
C HIS A 405 -23.72 -28.21 4.26
N CYS A 406 -22.65 -27.61 4.81
CA CYS A 406 -21.64 -28.32 5.59
C CYS A 406 -22.11 -28.67 7.01
N LEU A 407 -23.17 -28.02 7.49
CA LEU A 407 -23.76 -28.23 8.81
C LEU A 407 -24.68 -29.47 8.82
N PRO A 408 -24.89 -30.13 9.98
CA PRO A 408 -25.70 -31.36 10.06
C PRO A 408 -27.21 -31.08 10.07
N TRP A 409 -27.74 -30.61 8.94
CA TRP A 409 -29.17 -30.45 8.76
C TRP A 409 -29.88 -31.80 8.84
N ASP A 410 -30.88 -31.87 9.72
CA ASP A 410 -31.77 -33.01 9.91
C ASP A 410 -33.24 -32.55 9.77
N LYS A 411 -34.18 -33.50 9.76
CA LYS A 411 -35.60 -33.19 9.60
C LYS A 411 -36.18 -32.28 10.70
N ALA A 412 -35.53 -32.20 11.86
CA ALA A 412 -35.97 -31.36 12.97
C ALA A 412 -35.51 -29.91 12.76
N SER A 413 -34.22 -29.71 12.50
CA SER A 413 -33.61 -28.41 12.22
C SER A 413 -34.12 -27.78 10.93
N GLU A 414 -34.31 -28.57 9.86
CA GLU A 414 -34.95 -28.09 8.62
C GLU A 414 -36.39 -27.66 8.87
N GLY A 415 -37.15 -28.43 9.66
CA GLY A 415 -38.52 -28.08 10.03
C GLY A 415 -38.60 -26.81 10.88
N LEU A 416 -37.67 -26.64 11.81
CA LEU A 416 -37.56 -25.43 12.63
C LEU A 416 -37.19 -24.21 11.77
N ARG A 417 -36.20 -24.36 10.90
CA ARG A 417 -35.80 -23.31 9.94
C ARG A 417 -36.97 -22.90 9.06
N ALA A 418 -37.75 -23.85 8.53
CA ALA A 418 -38.92 -23.54 7.71
C ALA A 418 -40.00 -22.75 8.46
N ARG A 419 -40.23 -23.07 9.75
CA ARG A 419 -41.16 -22.32 10.62
C ARG A 419 -40.67 -20.90 10.87
N LEU A 420 -39.40 -20.73 11.22
CA LEU A 420 -38.79 -19.41 11.44
C LEU A 420 -38.82 -18.57 10.15
N ALA A 421 -38.50 -19.19 9.00
CA ALA A 421 -38.57 -18.54 7.70
C ALA A 421 -40.00 -18.08 7.36
N PHE A 422 -41.01 -18.90 7.66
CA PHE A 422 -42.41 -18.52 7.48
C PHE A 422 -42.78 -17.32 8.35
N LEU A 423 -42.40 -17.32 9.64
CA LEU A 423 -42.69 -16.22 10.55
C LEU A 423 -41.98 -14.94 10.14
N HIS A 424 -40.71 -15.00 9.74
CA HIS A 424 -39.99 -13.83 9.21
C HIS A 424 -40.65 -13.26 7.96
N ARG A 425 -41.18 -14.10 7.05
CA ARG A 425 -41.92 -13.61 5.87
C ARG A 425 -43.23 -12.89 6.22
N VAL A 426 -43.92 -13.33 7.27
CA VAL A 426 -45.27 -12.81 7.64
C VAL A 426 -45.18 -11.63 8.59
N GLU A 427 -44.30 -11.69 9.59
CA GLU A 427 -44.18 -10.73 10.69
C GLU A 427 -42.90 -9.86 10.58
N GLY A 428 -42.04 -10.10 9.58
CA GLY A 428 -40.84 -9.30 9.29
C GLY A 428 -39.73 -9.46 10.33
N ASP A 429 -39.07 -8.33 10.62
CA ASP A 429 -37.87 -8.24 11.47
C ASP A 429 -38.10 -8.64 12.95
N ALA A 430 -39.34 -8.91 13.35
CA ALA A 430 -39.66 -9.49 14.66
C ALA A 430 -39.12 -10.92 14.82
N TRP A 431 -38.75 -11.58 13.72
CA TRP A 431 -38.14 -12.91 13.66
C TRP A 431 -36.81 -12.85 12.91
N PRO A 432 -35.84 -13.71 13.24
CA PRO A 432 -34.54 -13.69 12.58
C PRO A 432 -34.64 -14.11 11.10
N ASP A 433 -33.83 -13.48 10.26
CA ASP A 433 -33.65 -13.95 8.88
C ASP A 433 -32.84 -15.26 8.87
N VAL A 434 -33.54 -16.36 8.62
CA VAL A 434 -32.97 -17.70 8.53
C VAL A 434 -32.74 -18.16 7.07
N SER A 435 -32.66 -17.21 6.12
CA SER A 435 -32.17 -17.45 4.77
C SER A 435 -30.71 -17.91 4.78
N ASP A 436 -30.21 -18.41 3.63
CA ASP A 436 -28.80 -18.84 3.56
C ASP A 436 -27.85 -17.65 3.84
N ASP A 437 -28.13 -16.48 3.27
CA ASP A 437 -27.35 -15.26 3.48
C ASP A 437 -27.49 -14.72 4.91
N GLY A 438 -28.72 -14.73 5.46
CA GLY A 438 -28.99 -14.28 6.83
C GLY A 438 -28.25 -15.12 7.88
N LEU A 439 -28.29 -16.45 7.77
CA LEU A 439 -27.59 -17.34 8.70
C LEU A 439 -26.06 -17.28 8.56
N LEU A 440 -25.52 -17.09 7.35
CA LEU A 440 -24.08 -16.91 7.13
C LEU A 440 -23.58 -15.53 7.61
N GLY A 441 -24.43 -14.51 7.55
CA GLY A 441 -24.17 -13.16 8.03
C GLY A 441 -24.21 -13.02 9.55
N SER A 442 -24.83 -13.97 10.26
CA SER A 442 -25.07 -13.93 11.72
C SER A 442 -24.49 -15.14 12.48
N LEU A 443 -23.51 -15.84 11.91
CA LEU A 443 -22.90 -17.02 12.54
C LEU A 443 -22.38 -16.75 13.96
N GLU A 444 -21.87 -15.54 14.19
CA GLU A 444 -21.39 -15.05 15.48
C GLU A 444 -22.48 -15.12 16.57
N ASP A 445 -23.74 -14.91 16.21
CA ASP A 445 -24.84 -14.79 17.16
C ASP A 445 -25.47 -16.16 17.49
N TRP A 446 -25.74 -16.97 16.47
CA TRP A 446 -26.52 -18.21 16.65
C TRP A 446 -25.66 -19.48 16.71
N LEU A 447 -24.50 -19.51 16.05
CA LEU A 447 -23.69 -20.72 15.91
C LEU A 447 -22.41 -20.71 16.73
N ALA A 448 -21.75 -19.55 16.91
CA ALA A 448 -20.47 -19.45 17.60
C ALA A 448 -20.43 -20.13 18.99
N PRO A 449 -21.46 -20.02 19.86
CA PRO A 449 -21.45 -20.69 21.16
C PRO A 449 -21.37 -22.23 21.09
N TYR A 450 -21.74 -22.82 19.95
CA TYR A 450 -21.78 -24.25 19.71
C TYR A 450 -20.55 -24.79 18.97
N LEU A 451 -19.62 -23.90 18.57
CA LEU A 451 -18.39 -24.25 17.86
C LEU A 451 -17.20 -24.53 18.80
N GLY A 452 -17.39 -24.38 20.11
CA GLY A 452 -16.35 -24.65 21.10
C GLY A 452 -15.75 -26.05 20.96
N GLY A 453 -14.43 -26.13 20.75
CA GLY A 453 -13.70 -27.39 20.59
C GLY A 453 -13.85 -28.08 19.23
N ILE A 454 -14.57 -27.48 18.28
CA ILE A 454 -14.73 -28.02 16.92
C ILE A 454 -13.63 -27.46 16.02
N THR A 455 -12.74 -28.32 15.55
CA THR A 455 -11.56 -27.95 14.76
C THR A 455 -11.54 -28.60 13.39
N LYS A 456 -12.44 -29.54 13.10
CA LYS A 456 -12.56 -30.20 11.79
C LYS A 456 -13.97 -30.16 11.27
N ARG A 457 -14.15 -30.04 9.95
CA ARG A 457 -15.47 -30.13 9.30
C ARG A 457 -16.26 -31.36 9.75
N GLY A 458 -15.59 -32.51 9.87
CA GLY A 458 -16.24 -33.76 10.27
C GLY A 458 -16.88 -33.72 11.67
N GLN A 459 -16.39 -32.85 12.55
CA GLN A 459 -16.93 -32.68 13.91
C GLN A 459 -18.17 -31.79 13.94
N LEU A 460 -18.47 -31.00 12.89
CA LEU A 460 -19.70 -30.22 12.80
C LEU A 460 -20.94 -31.10 12.98
N LYS A 461 -20.86 -32.40 12.64
CA LYS A 461 -21.92 -33.39 12.86
C LYS A 461 -22.34 -33.58 14.32
N GLN A 462 -21.55 -33.10 15.27
CA GLN A 462 -21.85 -33.17 16.70
C GLN A 462 -22.73 -32.01 17.19
N ILE A 463 -22.90 -30.97 16.36
CA ILE A 463 -23.69 -29.78 16.71
C ILE A 463 -25.17 -30.11 16.65
N ASN A 464 -25.91 -29.75 17.70
CA ASN A 464 -27.35 -29.73 17.68
C ASN A 464 -27.85 -28.43 17.02
N LEU A 465 -28.05 -28.45 15.69
CA LEU A 465 -28.51 -27.26 14.95
C LEU A 465 -29.87 -26.74 15.42
N SER A 466 -30.76 -27.62 15.90
CA SER A 466 -32.07 -27.18 16.39
C SER A 466 -31.91 -26.28 17.62
N GLU A 467 -31.02 -26.65 18.54
CA GLU A 467 -30.72 -25.80 19.71
C GLU A 467 -30.03 -24.50 19.32
N ALA A 468 -29.09 -24.54 18.38
CA ALA A 468 -28.40 -23.35 17.89
C ALA A 468 -29.36 -22.35 17.24
N LEU A 469 -30.27 -22.81 16.37
CA LEU A 469 -31.31 -21.96 15.78
C LEU A 469 -32.25 -21.37 16.84
N LEU A 470 -32.61 -22.14 17.86
CA LEU A 470 -33.43 -21.65 18.97
C LEU A 470 -32.68 -20.63 19.83
N ALA A 471 -31.35 -20.68 19.92
CA ALA A 471 -30.56 -19.70 20.67
C ALA A 471 -30.67 -18.29 20.07
N GLY A 472 -30.94 -18.19 18.76
CA GLY A 472 -31.19 -16.92 18.07
C GLY A 472 -32.55 -16.27 18.39
N ILE A 473 -33.41 -16.91 19.19
CA ILE A 473 -34.69 -16.36 19.63
C ILE A 473 -34.86 -16.47 21.15
N ASP A 474 -35.49 -15.46 21.74
CA ASP A 474 -35.75 -15.42 23.18
C ASP A 474 -36.89 -16.39 23.60
N TRP A 475 -37.09 -16.53 24.90
CA TRP A 475 -38.09 -17.45 25.44
C TRP A 475 -39.53 -17.08 25.07
N ASN A 476 -39.86 -15.78 24.99
CA ASN A 476 -41.19 -15.33 24.60
C ASN A 476 -41.45 -15.64 23.12
N GLN A 477 -40.45 -15.39 22.26
CA GLN A 477 -40.49 -15.75 20.85
C GLN A 477 -40.66 -17.26 20.66
N ARG A 478 -40.03 -18.11 21.49
CA ARG A 478 -40.24 -19.56 21.41
C ARG A 478 -41.70 -19.95 21.67
N GLN A 479 -42.33 -19.40 22.70
CA GLN A 479 -43.76 -19.65 22.98
C GLN A 479 -44.65 -19.12 21.86
N GLU A 480 -44.33 -17.94 21.36
CA GLU A 480 -45.10 -17.30 20.30
C GLU A 480 -44.96 -18.07 18.97
N MET A 481 -43.80 -18.65 18.69
CA MET A 481 -43.57 -19.51 17.53
C MET A 481 -44.44 -20.77 17.59
N ASP A 482 -44.55 -21.38 18.77
CA ASP A 482 -45.40 -22.55 18.96
C ASP A 482 -46.89 -22.22 18.84
N ARG A 483 -47.29 -20.98 19.15
CA ARG A 483 -48.66 -20.48 18.98
C ARG A 483 -48.97 -20.11 17.52
N LEU A 484 -48.09 -19.36 16.87
CA LEU A 484 -48.29 -18.80 15.52
C LEU A 484 -48.00 -19.81 14.41
N ALA A 485 -46.99 -20.65 14.61
CA ALA A 485 -46.55 -21.65 13.64
C ALA A 485 -46.37 -23.01 14.33
N PRO A 486 -47.44 -23.68 14.82
CA PRO A 486 -47.33 -24.95 15.53
C PRO A 486 -46.76 -26.06 14.65
N THR A 487 -46.13 -27.07 15.26
CA THR A 487 -45.60 -28.24 14.51
C THR A 487 -46.71 -29.17 14.02
N HIS A 488 -47.79 -29.28 14.78
CA HIS A 488 -48.93 -30.14 14.49
C HIS A 488 -50.24 -29.38 14.72
N TRP A 489 -51.25 -29.70 13.93
CA TRP A 489 -52.60 -29.17 14.07
C TRP A 489 -53.56 -30.30 14.40
N GLN A 490 -54.41 -30.08 15.40
CA GLN A 490 -55.47 -31.02 15.72
C GLN A 490 -56.66 -30.78 14.79
N VAL A 491 -56.93 -31.75 13.92
CA VAL A 491 -58.12 -31.71 13.06
C VAL A 491 -59.37 -32.13 13.84
N PRO A 492 -60.60 -31.79 13.39
CA PRO A 492 -61.84 -32.10 14.11
C PRO A 492 -62.05 -33.58 14.47
N THR A 493 -61.42 -34.50 13.74
CA THR A 493 -61.42 -35.94 14.04
C THR A 493 -60.55 -36.31 15.25
N GLY A 494 -59.92 -35.33 15.90
CA GLY A 494 -59.05 -35.50 17.06
C GLY A 494 -57.60 -35.86 16.72
N SER A 495 -57.29 -36.13 15.44
CA SER A 495 -55.93 -36.49 14.99
C SER A 495 -55.01 -35.27 14.92
N ASN A 496 -53.74 -35.42 15.33
CA ASN A 496 -52.72 -34.38 15.20
C ASN A 496 -51.91 -34.60 13.92
N ILE A 497 -52.06 -33.71 12.95
CA ILE A 497 -51.38 -33.79 11.64
C ILE A 497 -50.24 -32.78 11.60
N ARG A 498 -49.06 -33.22 11.17
CA ARG A 498 -47.88 -32.34 11.01
C ARG A 498 -48.13 -31.33 9.89
N ILE A 499 -47.81 -30.07 10.14
CA ILE A 499 -47.85 -29.00 9.13
C ILE A 499 -46.52 -28.97 8.40
N ASP A 500 -46.56 -28.84 7.07
CA ASP A 500 -45.41 -28.63 6.21
C ASP A 500 -45.24 -27.13 5.91
N TYR A 501 -44.12 -26.56 6.36
CA TYR A 501 -43.77 -25.15 6.18
C TYR A 501 -42.76 -24.92 5.04
N SER A 502 -42.38 -25.96 4.29
CA SER A 502 -41.34 -25.86 3.26
C SER A 502 -41.75 -25.03 2.03
N GLY A 503 -43.06 -24.85 1.79
CA GLY A 503 -43.60 -24.05 0.69
C GLY A 503 -43.81 -22.57 1.01
N GLU A 504 -44.33 -21.81 0.03
CA GLU A 504 -44.73 -20.41 0.22
C GLU A 504 -45.80 -20.26 1.31
N THR A 505 -46.81 -21.13 1.26
CA THR A 505 -47.89 -21.24 2.26
C THR A 505 -47.80 -22.57 3.00
N PRO A 506 -48.02 -22.59 4.34
CA PRO A 506 -48.05 -23.83 5.10
C PRO A 506 -49.12 -24.80 4.59
N ALA A 507 -48.75 -26.07 4.43
CA ALA A 507 -49.63 -27.13 3.92
C ALA A 507 -49.95 -28.17 5.00
N LEU A 508 -51.21 -28.61 5.05
CA LEU A 508 -51.66 -29.67 5.95
C LEU A 508 -52.20 -30.85 5.13
N PRO A 509 -51.40 -31.91 4.91
CA PRO A 509 -51.81 -33.06 4.10
C PRO A 509 -52.73 -33.97 4.92
N VAL A 510 -54.03 -33.67 4.93
CA VAL A 510 -55.08 -34.50 5.55
C VAL A 510 -55.96 -35.14 4.49
N ARG A 511 -56.34 -36.40 4.69
CA ARG A 511 -57.32 -37.07 3.81
C ARG A 511 -58.70 -36.51 4.13
N MET A 512 -59.43 -36.08 3.10
CA MET A 512 -60.86 -35.77 3.22
C MET A 512 -61.58 -37.09 3.55
N GLN A 513 -62.19 -37.16 4.73
CA GLN A 513 -63.01 -38.29 5.17
C GLN A 513 -64.49 -37.98 4.95
#